data_AF-A0A6J2XZY7-F1
#
_entry.id   AF-A0A6J2XZY7-F1
#
_cell.length_a   1.000
_cell.length_b   1.000
_cell.length_c   1.000
_cell.angle_alpha   90.00
_cell.angle_beta   90.00
_cell.angle_gamma   90.00
#
_symmetry.space_group_name_H-M   'P 1'
#
loop_
_entity.id
_entity.type
_entity.pdbx_description
1 polymer ?
#
loop_
_entity_poly.entity_id
_entity_poly.type
_entity_poly.pdbx_seq_one_letter_code
_entity_poly.pdbx_strand_id
1 'polypeptide(L)'
;LDPAAPLYEWPHTESLDEVIDPSDATFVDIIHTNARHLGMVSPSGHVDYYPNGGENQPGCAFWICSHQRAVDYWTASVKNPELFHAYPYHSWDEYLSENVKKLKSYPMGIAASKSIPAGIYYLEVGNEFRQYLTSVNSIDDSWI
;
A
#
# COMPACT_ATOMS: atom_id res chain seq x y z
N LEU A 1 3.85 -5.55 -1.12
CA LEU A 1 3.13 -4.68 -2.08
C LEU A 1 1.98 -5.49 -2.65
N ASP A 2 0.76 -5.18 -2.21
CA ASP A 2 -0.49 -5.89 -2.53
C ASP A 2 -0.37 -7.42 -2.50
N PRO A 3 -0.09 -8.02 -1.32
CA PRO A 3 0.15 -9.45 -1.19
C PRO A 3 -0.99 -10.27 -1.82
N ALA A 4 -0.66 -11.34 -2.55
CA ALA A 4 -1.65 -12.11 -3.28
C ALA A 4 -2.66 -12.80 -2.35
N ALA A 5 -3.95 -12.68 -2.63
CA ALA A 5 -5.01 -13.41 -1.90
C ALA A 5 -5.16 -14.89 -2.30
N PRO A 6 -5.05 -15.28 -3.59
CA PRO A 6 -5.19 -16.70 -3.95
C PRO A 6 -4.21 -17.58 -3.19
N LEU A 7 -4.70 -18.68 -2.60
CA LEU A 7 -3.96 -19.66 -1.77
C LEU A 7 -3.58 -19.15 -0.36
N TYR A 8 -3.30 -17.86 -0.20
CA TYR A 8 -2.86 -17.27 1.08
C TYR A 8 -4.01 -16.71 1.94
N GLU A 9 -5.12 -16.25 1.34
CA GLU A 9 -6.31 -15.79 2.06
C GLU A 9 -7.58 -16.50 1.57
N TRP A 10 -7.74 -16.70 0.26
CA TRP A 10 -8.89 -17.41 -0.28
C TRP A 10 -8.64 -18.12 -1.64
N PRO A 11 -8.93 -19.43 -1.76
CA PRO A 11 -9.09 -20.37 -0.65
C PRO A 11 -7.79 -20.38 0.16
N HIS A 12 -7.88 -20.41 1.49
CA HIS A 12 -6.70 -20.50 2.35
C HIS A 12 -6.20 -21.96 2.33
N THR A 13 -5.13 -22.22 1.58
CA THR A 13 -4.58 -23.57 1.37
C THR A 13 -3.14 -23.70 1.82
N GLU A 14 -2.39 -22.60 1.82
CA GLU A 14 -1.03 -22.55 2.36
C GLU A 14 -1.07 -22.49 3.89
N SER A 15 0.04 -22.85 4.54
CA SER A 15 0.13 -22.74 5.99
C SER A 15 0.27 -21.29 6.43
N LEU A 16 -0.10 -20.98 7.67
CA LEU A 16 -0.07 -19.59 8.17
C LEU A 16 1.35 -18.99 8.17
N ASP A 17 2.39 -19.81 8.31
CA ASP A 17 3.80 -19.45 8.22
C ASP A 17 4.31 -19.22 6.78
N GLU A 18 3.46 -19.45 5.77
CA GLU A 18 3.71 -19.10 4.36
C GLU A 18 3.02 -17.80 3.94
N VAL A 19 2.11 -17.29 4.79
CA VAL A 19 1.46 -15.98 4.60
C VAL A 19 2.34 -14.92 5.26
N ILE A 20 2.61 -13.82 4.54
CA ILE A 20 3.38 -12.71 5.11
C ILE A 20 2.74 -12.22 6.40
N ASP A 21 3.54 -12.05 7.46
CA ASP A 21 3.08 -11.58 8.76
C ASP A 21 4.13 -10.70 9.47
N PRO A 22 3.76 -9.97 10.54
CA PRO A 22 4.70 -9.09 11.26
C PRO A 22 5.96 -9.78 11.80
N SER A 23 5.95 -11.09 12.01
CA SER A 23 7.08 -11.85 12.54
C SER A 23 8.19 -12.10 11.51
N ASP A 24 7.92 -11.92 10.21
CA ASP A 24 8.86 -12.17 9.11
C ASP A 24 10.04 -11.18 9.06
N ALA A 25 9.90 -10.01 9.68
CA ALA A 25 10.96 -9.00 9.73
C ALA A 25 10.86 -8.10 10.96
N THR A 26 11.90 -7.29 11.19
CA THR A 26 11.87 -6.28 12.28
C THR A 26 10.81 -5.19 12.09
N PHE A 27 10.32 -5.04 10.85
CA PHE A 27 9.25 -4.14 10.46
C PHE A 27 8.72 -4.60 9.11
N VAL A 28 7.40 -4.66 8.99
CA VAL A 28 6.68 -5.09 7.78
C VAL A 28 5.59 -4.05 7.54
N ASP A 29 5.65 -3.40 6.38
CA ASP A 29 4.60 -2.51 5.90
C ASP A 29 3.99 -3.03 4.60
N ILE A 30 2.67 -2.96 4.51
CA ILE A 30 1.89 -3.50 3.40
C ILE A 30 1.09 -2.38 2.73
N ILE A 31 1.07 -2.37 1.41
CA ILE A 31 0.24 -1.45 0.62
C ILE A 31 -0.81 -2.30 -0.11
N HIS A 32 -2.08 -2.18 0.27
CA HIS A 32 -3.21 -2.86 -0.37
C HIS A 32 -3.81 -1.96 -1.43
N THR A 33 -3.81 -2.40 -2.68
CA THR A 33 -4.38 -1.63 -3.79
C THR A 33 -5.43 -2.39 -4.59
N ASN A 34 -5.46 -3.72 -4.46
CA ASN A 34 -6.45 -4.58 -5.09
C ASN A 34 -6.95 -5.70 -4.16
N ALA A 35 -7.19 -5.35 -2.90
CA ALA A 35 -7.86 -6.19 -1.93
C ALA A 35 -9.18 -6.77 -2.52
N ARG A 36 -9.61 -7.96 -2.06
CA ARG A 36 -10.80 -8.72 -2.51
C ARG A 36 -10.72 -9.31 -3.92
N HIS A 37 -9.71 -8.94 -4.71
CA HIS A 37 -9.53 -9.41 -6.07
C HIS A 37 -8.26 -10.25 -6.16
N LEU A 38 -7.14 -9.63 -6.53
CA LEU A 38 -5.85 -10.29 -6.57
C LEU A 38 -5.10 -10.17 -5.24
N GLY A 39 -5.36 -9.11 -4.47
CA GLY A 39 -4.71 -8.83 -3.20
C GLY A 39 -5.51 -9.27 -1.97
N MET A 40 -4.80 -9.55 -0.88
CA MET A 40 -5.35 -9.86 0.45
C MET A 40 -6.14 -8.67 1.01
N VAL A 41 -7.23 -8.97 1.72
CA VAL A 41 -8.02 -7.98 2.47
C VAL A 41 -7.46 -7.80 3.88
N SER A 42 -7.05 -8.90 4.49
CA SER A 42 -6.63 -8.95 5.88
C SER A 42 -5.32 -8.18 6.07
N PRO A 43 -5.18 -7.43 7.17
CA PRO A 43 -3.90 -6.84 7.52
C PRO A 43 -2.88 -7.96 7.79
N SER A 44 -1.67 -7.76 7.29
CA SER A 44 -0.56 -8.72 7.35
C SER A 44 0.77 -8.04 7.72
N GLY A 45 0.76 -6.73 7.98
CA GLY A 45 1.91 -5.96 8.39
C GLY A 45 1.88 -5.55 9.85
N HIS A 46 3.00 -4.94 10.29
CA HIS A 46 2.93 -4.03 11.42
C HIS A 46 2.06 -2.82 11.05
N VAL A 47 2.18 -2.37 9.79
CA VAL A 47 1.45 -1.22 9.24
C VAL A 47 0.83 -1.62 7.92
N ASP A 48 -0.47 -1.45 7.78
CA ASP A 48 -1.22 -1.79 6.57
C ASP A 48 -1.87 -0.54 5.99
N TYR A 49 -1.47 -0.15 4.79
CA TYR A 49 -1.98 1.01 4.07
C TYR A 49 -3.02 0.59 3.04
N TYR A 50 -4.16 1.30 3.01
CA TYR A 50 -5.26 1.08 2.07
C TYR A 50 -5.54 2.37 1.27
N PRO A 51 -4.67 2.75 0.32
CA PRO A 51 -4.90 3.88 -0.58
C PRO A 51 -6.23 3.73 -1.33
N ASN A 52 -7.01 4.81 -1.31
CA ASN A 52 -8.34 4.90 -1.92
C ASN A 52 -9.29 3.76 -1.47
N GLY A 53 -9.18 3.33 -0.22
CA GLY A 53 -9.93 2.20 0.35
C GLY A 53 -9.36 0.81 0.02
N GLY A 54 -8.30 0.73 -0.80
CA GLY A 54 -7.47 -0.46 -0.99
C GLY A 54 -7.96 -1.52 -1.97
N GLU A 55 -9.11 -1.32 -2.63
CA GLU A 55 -9.70 -2.30 -3.55
C GLU A 55 -9.60 -1.90 -5.03
N ASN A 56 -10.01 -0.67 -5.35
CA ASN A 56 -10.07 -0.15 -6.71
C ASN A 56 -9.37 1.19 -6.79
N GLN A 57 -8.37 1.30 -7.67
CA GLN A 57 -7.56 2.50 -7.73
C GLN A 57 -8.04 3.46 -8.84
N PRO A 58 -7.98 4.79 -8.60
CA PRO A 58 -8.36 5.77 -9.60
C PRO A 58 -7.64 5.59 -10.94
N GLY A 59 -8.43 5.64 -12.03
CA GLY A 59 -7.93 5.49 -13.40
C GLY A 59 -7.60 4.07 -13.83
N CYS A 60 -7.98 3.04 -13.05
CA CYS A 60 -7.86 1.64 -13.44
C CYS A 60 -9.20 1.06 -13.94
N ALA A 61 -9.19 0.43 -15.11
CA ALA A 61 -10.37 -0.23 -15.70
C ALA A 61 -10.49 -1.71 -15.30
N PHE A 62 -9.38 -2.35 -14.90
CA PHE A 62 -9.31 -3.77 -14.56
C PHE A 62 -8.50 -3.96 -13.27
N TRP A 63 -8.77 -5.06 -12.56
CA TRP A 63 -8.13 -5.39 -11.28
C TRP A 63 -6.61 -5.48 -11.35
N ILE A 64 -6.06 -5.98 -12.47
CA ILE A 64 -4.60 -6.00 -12.73
C ILE A 64 -3.97 -4.60 -12.63
N CYS A 65 -4.66 -3.56 -13.12
CA CYS A 65 -4.15 -2.19 -13.02
C CYS A 65 -4.14 -1.75 -11.55
N SER A 66 -5.20 -2.02 -10.80
CA SER A 66 -5.24 -1.73 -9.36
C SER A 66 -4.16 -2.49 -8.61
N HIS A 67 -3.87 -3.74 -8.97
CA HIS A 67 -2.83 -4.56 -8.34
C HIS A 67 -1.44 -3.96 -8.57
N GLN A 68 -1.17 -3.50 -9.80
CA GLN A 68 0.09 -2.83 -10.16
C GLN A 68 0.31 -1.50 -9.41
N ARG A 69 -0.75 -0.85 -8.91
CA ARG A 69 -0.63 0.46 -8.24
C ARG A 69 0.20 0.43 -6.97
N ALA A 70 0.26 -0.68 -6.24
CA ALA A 70 1.14 -0.76 -5.08
C ALA A 70 2.61 -0.53 -5.47
N VAL A 71 3.03 -1.05 -6.64
CA VAL A 71 4.38 -0.83 -7.19
C VAL A 71 4.55 0.62 -7.65
N ASP A 72 3.56 1.18 -8.35
CA ASP A 72 3.59 2.58 -8.78
C ASP A 72 3.74 3.53 -7.58
N TYR A 73 2.92 3.33 -6.54
CA TYR A 73 2.94 4.17 -5.34
C TYR A 73 4.27 4.01 -4.61
N TRP A 74 4.74 2.79 -4.38
CA TRP A 74 6.04 2.59 -3.74
C TRP A 74 7.18 3.22 -4.56
N THR A 75 7.19 3.05 -5.88
CA THR A 75 8.20 3.64 -6.77
C THR A 75 8.18 5.17 -6.72
N ALA A 76 7.00 5.79 -6.75
CA ALA A 76 6.88 7.24 -6.64
C ALA A 76 7.39 7.76 -5.28
N SER A 77 7.16 7.02 -4.21
CA SER A 77 7.65 7.37 -2.86
C SER A 77 9.19 7.41 -2.80
N VAL A 78 9.90 6.58 -3.58
CA VAL A 78 11.37 6.61 -3.67
C VAL A 78 11.87 7.98 -4.16
N LYS A 79 11.16 8.59 -5.12
CA LYS A 79 11.51 9.92 -5.65
C LYS A 79 11.04 11.06 -4.76
N ASN A 80 9.94 10.86 -4.04
CA ASN A 80 9.40 11.84 -3.09
C ASN A 80 8.86 11.12 -1.84
N PRO A 81 9.66 10.99 -0.77
CA PRO A 81 9.25 10.26 0.44
C PRO A 81 8.09 10.89 1.21
N GLU A 82 7.82 12.18 1.00
CA GLU A 82 6.70 12.92 1.61
C GLU A 82 5.43 12.94 0.73
N LEU A 83 5.42 12.15 -0.35
CA LEU A 83 4.32 12.18 -1.32
C LEU A 83 3.00 11.67 -0.73
N PHE A 84 3.06 10.68 0.15
CA PHE A 84 1.89 9.97 0.63
C PHE A 84 1.78 10.06 2.15
N HIS A 85 0.76 10.76 2.62
CA HIS A 85 0.43 10.88 4.04
C HIS A 85 -0.83 10.09 4.36
N ALA A 86 -0.66 9.02 5.13
CA ALA A 86 -1.74 8.13 5.54
C ALA A 86 -2.14 8.37 7.00
N TYR A 87 -3.42 8.15 7.29
CA TYR A 87 -4.04 8.48 8.57
C TYR A 87 -4.64 7.22 9.21
N PRO A 88 -4.48 7.04 10.53
CA PRO A 88 -5.00 5.86 11.20
C PRO A 88 -6.51 5.95 11.40
N TYR A 89 -7.27 5.00 10.88
CA TYR A 89 -8.72 4.89 11.07
C TYR A 89 -9.14 3.42 11.15
N HIS A 90 -10.32 3.13 11.70
CA HIS A 90 -10.83 1.76 11.78
C HIS A 90 -11.44 1.28 10.46
N SER A 91 -11.88 2.19 9.59
CA SER A 91 -12.41 1.86 8.27
C SER A 91 -12.28 3.02 7.28
N TRP A 92 -12.44 2.69 5.99
CA TRP A 92 -12.50 3.69 4.92
C TRP A 92 -13.68 4.66 5.08
N ASP A 93 -14.85 4.16 5.52
CA ASP A 93 -16.03 4.99 5.75
C ASP A 93 -15.80 5.99 6.89
N GLU A 94 -15.08 5.58 7.94
CA GLU A 94 -14.69 6.48 9.02
C GLU A 94 -13.73 7.57 8.52
N TYR A 95 -12.72 7.17 7.72
CA TYR A 95 -11.77 8.09 7.09
C TYR A 95 -12.48 9.18 6.27
N LEU A 96 -13.52 8.81 5.51
CA LEU A 96 -14.27 9.75 4.67
C LEU A 96 -15.29 10.62 5.42
N SER A 97 -15.54 10.35 6.69
CA SER A 97 -16.60 11.04 7.42
C SER A 97 -16.23 12.49 7.79
N GLU A 98 -17.11 13.43 7.48
CA GLU A 98 -16.87 14.88 7.62
C GLU A 98 -16.62 15.35 9.07
N ASN A 99 -16.97 14.52 10.05
CA ASN A 99 -16.93 14.87 11.47
C ASN A 99 -15.66 14.43 12.20
N VAL A 100 -14.70 13.78 11.53
CA VAL A 100 -13.50 13.29 12.22
C VAL A 100 -12.38 14.32 12.23
N LYS A 101 -11.75 14.45 13.40
CA LYS A 101 -10.55 15.29 13.57
C LYS A 101 -9.42 14.71 12.71
N LYS A 102 -8.71 15.58 11.98
CA LYS A 102 -7.47 15.20 11.31
C LYS A 102 -6.48 14.67 12.34
N LEU A 103 -6.22 13.37 12.28
CA LEU A 103 -5.21 12.69 13.09
C LEU A 103 -3.81 13.00 12.56
N LYS A 104 -2.79 12.64 13.34
CA LYS A 104 -1.40 12.69 12.86
C LYS A 104 -1.24 11.71 11.69
N SER A 105 -0.70 12.17 10.57
CA SER A 105 -0.37 11.32 9.44
C SER A 105 1.02 10.70 9.56
N TYR A 106 1.21 9.60 8.81
CA TYR A 106 2.46 8.87 8.70
C TYR A 106 2.74 8.58 7.22
N PRO A 107 4.01 8.52 6.79
CA PRO A 107 4.35 8.31 5.39
C PRO A 107 4.00 6.88 4.96
N MET A 108 3.57 6.71 3.71
CA MET A 108 3.46 5.41 3.04
C MET A 108 4.59 5.25 2.01
N GLY A 109 5.14 4.05 1.87
CA GLY A 109 6.21 3.73 0.92
C GLY A 109 7.60 3.82 1.55
N ILE A 110 8.60 4.35 0.85
CA ILE A 110 10.02 4.27 1.26
C ILE A 110 10.33 4.89 2.62
N ALA A 111 9.53 5.87 3.08
CA ALA A 111 9.70 6.52 4.37
C ALA A 111 8.96 5.80 5.52
N ALA A 112 8.21 4.73 5.24
CA ALA A 112 7.63 3.89 6.28
C ALA A 112 8.74 3.28 7.15
N SER A 113 8.53 3.28 8.47
CA SER A 113 9.53 2.78 9.41
C SER A 113 8.90 2.25 10.69
N LYS A 114 9.67 1.49 11.46
CA LYS A 114 9.28 0.95 12.77
C LYS A 114 8.87 1.98 13.83
N SER A 115 9.06 3.27 13.56
CA SER A 115 8.59 4.34 14.46
C SER A 115 7.10 4.65 14.30
N ILE A 116 6.49 4.17 13.21
CA ILE A 116 5.05 4.27 12.94
C ILE A 116 4.33 3.29 13.87
N PRO A 117 3.30 3.73 14.62
CA PRO A 117 2.48 2.84 15.43
C PRO A 117 1.84 1.74 14.57
N ALA A 118 1.80 0.51 15.08
CA ALA A 118 1.15 -0.57 14.36
C ALA A 118 -0.34 -0.29 14.14
N GLY A 119 -0.88 -0.67 12.99
CA GLY A 119 -2.29 -0.50 12.67
C GLY A 119 -2.59 -0.27 11.19
N ILE A 120 -3.84 0.13 10.95
CA ILE A 120 -4.42 0.33 9.63
C ILE A 120 -4.45 1.82 9.29
N TYR A 121 -4.05 2.15 8.07
CA TYR A 121 -3.90 3.51 7.59
C TYR A 121 -4.57 3.72 6.24
N TYR A 122 -5.24 4.85 6.09
CA TYR A 122 -5.97 5.23 4.87
C TYR A 122 -5.48 6.57 4.33
N LEU A 123 -5.59 6.73 3.02
CA LEU A 123 -5.24 7.94 2.29
C LEU A 123 -5.94 7.95 0.93
N GLU A 124 -6.18 9.14 0.40
CA GLU A 124 -6.53 9.32 -1.00
C GLU A 124 -5.26 9.56 -1.82
N VAL A 125 -5.16 8.90 -2.97
CA VAL A 125 -4.05 9.07 -3.93
C VAL A 125 -4.63 9.44 -5.29
N GLY A 126 -4.26 10.61 -5.78
CA GLY A 126 -4.67 11.12 -7.08
C GLY A 126 -3.70 10.71 -8.20
N ASN A 127 -3.51 11.58 -9.19
CA ASN A 127 -2.63 11.31 -10.34
C ASN A 127 -1.20 11.87 -10.16
N GLU A 128 -0.93 12.56 -9.06
CA GLU A 128 0.34 13.23 -8.75
C GLU A 128 1.54 12.28 -8.75
N PHE A 129 1.35 11.01 -8.40
CA PHE A 129 2.44 10.02 -8.39
C PHE A 129 3.04 9.77 -9.78
N ARG A 130 2.27 9.97 -10.85
CA ARG A 130 2.68 9.60 -12.22
C ARG A 130 3.91 10.37 -12.71
N GLN A 131 4.10 11.61 -12.25
CA GLN A 131 5.28 12.40 -12.61
C GLN A 131 6.60 11.79 -12.10
N TYR A 132 6.52 10.91 -11.10
CA TYR A 132 7.67 10.22 -10.53
C TYR A 132 7.94 8.85 -11.16
N LEU A 133 7.08 8.39 -12.07
CA LEU A 133 7.25 7.13 -12.80
C LEU A 133 7.93 7.32 -14.16
N THR A 134 7.84 8.52 -14.74
CA THR A 134 8.29 8.80 -16.12
C THR A 134 9.66 9.44 -16.21
N SER A 135 10.38 9.63 -15.09
CA SER A 135 11.76 10.13 -15.12
C SER A 135 12.73 9.04 -15.59
N VAL A 136 12.73 8.77 -16.90
CA VAL A 136 13.83 8.10 -17.57
C VAL A 136 14.98 9.11 -17.68
N ASN A 137 15.66 9.38 -16.57
CA ASN A 137 17.07 9.71 -16.68
C ASN A 137 17.77 8.37 -16.78
N SER A 138 18.11 8.01 -18.02
CA SER A 138 19.04 6.94 -18.42
C SER A 138 19.63 6.17 -17.23
N ILE A 139 19.09 4.97 -16.98
CA ILE A 139 19.89 3.96 -16.30
C ILE A 139 21.07 3.73 -17.25
N ASP A 140 22.25 4.14 -16.82
CA ASP A 140 23.49 3.74 -17.44
C ASP A 140 23.64 2.24 -17.18
N ASP A 141 23.28 1.43 -18.17
CA ASP A 141 23.45 -0.02 -18.19
C ASP A 141 24.94 -0.42 -18.31
N SER A 142 25.87 0.35 -17.73
CA SER A 142 27.31 0.06 -17.75
C SER A 142 27.72 -1.12 -16.85
N TRP A 143 26.76 -1.86 -16.31
CA TRP A 143 26.99 -3.03 -15.44
C TRP A 143 26.37 -4.34 -15.97
N ILE A 144 26.01 -4.40 -17.27
CA ILE A 144 25.73 -5.66 -17.98
C ILE A 144 26.73 -5.83 -19.12
#